data_AF-A0A1M3BK57-F1
#
_entry.id   AF-A0A1M3BK57-F1
#
_cell.length_a   1.000
_cell.length_b   1.000
_cell.length_c   1.000
_cell.angle_alpha   90.00
_cell.angle_beta   90.00
_cell.angle_gamma   90.00
#
_symmetry.space_group_name_H-M   'P 1'
#
loop_
_entity.id
_entity.type
_entity.pdbx_description
1 polymer ?
#
loop_
_entity_poly.entity_id
_entity_poly.type
_entity_poly.pdbx_seq_one_letter_code
_entity_poly.pdbx_strand_id
1 'polypeptide(L)' 'MPTLLPKLFSPKKPAVRHRQIIGFQDLTAATIESISEDRSGVPRPFQLQVDGDYIGERTRVEGGVDPGALTIIA' A
#
# COMPACT_ATOMS: atom_id res chain seq x y z
N MET A 1 5.20 -22.04 1.42
CA MET A 1 5.20 -20.80 2.22
C MET A 1 5.19 -21.10 3.75
N PRO A 2 6.21 -21.76 4.37
CA PRO A 2 6.16 -22.05 5.81
C PRO A 2 6.88 -21.00 6.70
N THR A 3 7.66 -20.10 6.11
CA THR A 3 8.64 -19.24 6.83
C THR A 3 8.20 -17.80 7.07
N LEU A 4 7.05 -17.39 6.53
CA LEU A 4 6.53 -16.01 6.63
C LEU A 4 5.65 -15.79 7.85
N LEU A 5 4.74 -16.73 8.12
CA LEU A 5 3.81 -16.68 9.25
C LEU A 5 4.49 -16.33 10.59
N PRO A 6 5.53 -17.06 11.04
CA PRO A 6 6.17 -16.74 12.33
C PRO A 6 6.94 -15.40 12.33
N LYS A 7 7.28 -14.82 11.17
CA LYS A 7 7.98 -13.52 11.07
C LYS A 7 7.03 -12.33 11.03
N LEU A 8 5.82 -12.51 10.50
CA LEU A 8 4.75 -11.49 10.54
C LEU A 8 4.34 -11.18 11.98
N PHE A 9 4.31 -12.21 12.84
CA PHE A 9 3.91 -12.07 14.25
C PHE A 9 5.08 -11.90 15.23
N SER A 10 6.33 -11.77 14.74
CA SER A 10 7.50 -11.64 15.62
C SER A 10 8.02 -10.20 15.65
N PRO A 11 7.96 -9.50 16.80
CA PRO A 11 8.52 -8.15 16.94
C PRO A 11 10.05 -8.12 16.83
N LYS A 12 10.74 -9.26 17.00
CA LYS A 12 12.21 -9.37 16.92
C LYS A 12 12.73 -9.81 15.55
N LYS A 13 11.88 -10.34 14.68
CA LYS A 13 12.26 -10.87 13.36
C LYS A 13 11.27 -10.41 12.28
N PRO A 14 11.21 -9.10 11.99
CA PRO A 14 10.27 -8.56 11.02
C PRO A 14 10.45 -9.23 9.65
N ALA A 15 9.33 -9.56 9.02
CA ALA A 15 9.29 -10.22 7.70
C ALA A 15 10.01 -9.43 6.60
N VAL A 16 10.22 -8.13 6.83
CA VAL A 16 10.78 -7.18 5.88
C VAL A 16 12.24 -7.47 5.47
N ARG A 17 12.98 -8.29 6.24
CA ARG A 17 14.34 -8.74 5.87
C ARG A 17 14.37 -10.08 5.10
N HIS A 18 13.25 -10.49 4.50
CA HIS A 18 13.21 -11.71 3.69
C HIS A 18 13.69 -11.41 2.27
N ARG A 19 14.53 -12.28 1.70
CA ARG A 19 15.07 -12.16 0.33
C ARG A 19 14.03 -12.07 -0.81
N GLN A 20 12.76 -12.33 -0.49
CA GLN A 20 11.62 -12.27 -1.44
C GLN A 20 10.68 -11.10 -1.14
N ILE A 21 11.01 -10.27 -0.15
CA ILE A 21 10.22 -9.11 0.25
C ILE A 21 11.12 -7.88 0.08
N ILE A 22 10.75 -7.00 -0.83
CA ILE A 22 11.31 -5.65 -0.86
C ILE A 22 10.53 -4.84 0.17
N GLY A 23 11.22 -4.42 1.22
CA GLY A 23 10.65 -3.62 2.28
C GLY A 23 10.69 -2.14 1.97
N PHE A 24 9.53 -1.49 1.90
CA PHE A 24 9.40 -0.04 1.77
C PHE A 24 9.23 0.63 3.13
N GLN A 25 10.11 0.30 4.09
CA GLN A 25 9.98 0.72 5.50
C GLN A 25 10.02 2.23 5.69
N ASP A 26 10.74 2.93 4.80
CA ASP A 26 10.94 4.38 4.86
C ASP A 26 10.07 5.14 3.85
N LEU A 27 9.16 4.45 3.15
CA LEU A 27 8.30 5.09 2.17
C LEU A 27 7.13 5.79 2.89
N THR A 28 7.25 7.11 3.04
CA THR A 28 6.20 7.94 3.65
C THR A 28 5.25 8.54 2.63
N ALA A 29 5.53 8.41 1.35
CA ALA A 29 4.69 8.95 0.29
C ALA A 29 4.69 8.04 -0.95
N ALA A 30 3.55 7.98 -1.62
CA ALA A 30 3.37 7.27 -2.87
C ALA A 30 2.49 8.06 -3.82
N THR A 31 2.80 7.98 -5.11
CA THR A 31 1.92 8.43 -6.19
C THR A 31 1.49 7.21 -6.98
N ILE A 32 0.19 7.06 -7.18
CA ILE A 32 -0.44 5.96 -7.91
C ILE A 32 -1.15 6.59 -9.10
N GLU A 33 -0.82 6.13 -10.30
CA GLU A 33 -1.37 6.61 -11.56
C GLU A 33 -1.83 5.46 -12.44
N SER A 34 -2.96 5.68 -13.13
CA SER A 34 -3.41 4.76 -14.17
C SER A 34 -2.54 4.91 -15.40
N ILE A 35 -1.91 3.80 -15.81
CA ILE A 35 -1.16 3.71 -17.07
C ILE A 35 -2.02 3.18 -18.23
N SER A 36 -3.27 2.81 -17.96
CA SER A 36 -4.17 2.26 -18.97
C SER A 36 -4.97 3.41 -19.57
N GLU A 37 -5.05 3.47 -20.90
CA GLU A 37 -5.79 4.51 -21.61
C GLU A 37 -7.02 3.93 -22.35
N ASP A 38 -7.99 4.79 -22.61
CA ASP A 38 -9.08 4.51 -23.53
C ASP A 38 -8.69 4.73 -25.00
N ARG A 39 -9.65 4.57 -25.92
CA ARG A 39 -9.38 4.75 -27.37
C ARG A 39 -9.08 6.21 -27.75
N SER A 40 -9.34 7.15 -26.86
CA SER A 40 -9.11 8.58 -27.03
C SER A 40 -7.81 9.03 -26.36
N GLY A 41 -7.04 8.11 -25.78
CA GLY A 41 -5.81 8.40 -25.04
C GLY A 41 -6.05 8.96 -23.63
N VAL A 42 -7.26 8.84 -23.09
CA VAL A 42 -7.57 9.31 -21.74
C VAL A 42 -7.29 8.20 -20.73
N PRO A 43 -6.55 8.46 -19.63
CA PRO A 43 -6.32 7.46 -18.58
C PRO A 43 -7.63 6.92 -18.02
N ARG A 44 -7.75 5.60 -17.98
CA ARG A 44 -8.90 4.90 -17.43
C ARG A 44 -8.94 5.07 -15.91
N PRO A 45 -10.09 5.44 -15.34
CA PRO A 45 -10.21 5.53 -13.90
C PRO A 45 -10.15 4.13 -13.27
N PHE A 46 -9.65 4.06 -12.05
CA PHE A 46 -9.72 2.88 -11.19
C PHE A 46 -10.57 3.19 -9.95
N GLN A 47 -11.23 2.16 -9.42
CA GLN A 47 -12.01 2.27 -8.18
C GLN A 47 -11.06 2.39 -7.00
N LEU A 48 -11.26 3.42 -6.17
CA LEU A 48 -10.48 3.63 -4.96
C LEU A 48 -11.30 3.18 -3.75
N GLN A 49 -10.66 2.35 -2.91
CA GLN A 49 -11.22 1.89 -1.65
C GLN A 49 -10.25 2.17 -0.50
N VAL A 50 -10.78 2.55 0.65
CA VAL A 50 -10.04 2.77 1.91
C VAL A 50 -10.79 2.00 3.01
N ASP A 51 -10.09 1.13 3.74
CA ASP A 51 -10.67 0.26 4.78
C ASP A 51 -11.89 -0.58 4.32
N GLY A 52 -11.97 -0.87 3.02
CA GLY A 52 -13.08 -1.60 2.39
C GLY A 52 -14.24 -0.71 1.90
N ASP A 53 -14.19 0.59 2.21
CA ASP A 53 -15.18 1.56 1.76
C ASP A 53 -14.81 2.13 0.39
N TYR A 54 -15.77 2.12 -0.53
CA TYR A 54 -15.63 2.75 -1.84
C TYR A 54 -15.76 4.27 -1.73
N ILE A 55 -14.74 5.00 -2.20
CA ILE A 55 -14.68 6.47 -2.12
C ILE A 55 -14.64 7.16 -3.50
N GLY A 56 -15.01 6.42 -4.55
CA GLY A 56 -15.09 6.92 -5.91
C GLY A 56 -13.99 6.39 -6.82
N GLU A 57 -13.97 6.92 -8.05
CA GLU A 57 -12.96 6.55 -9.03
C GLU A 57 -11.93 7.67 -9.21
N ARG A 58 -10.67 7.31 -9.46
CA ARG A 58 -9.55 8.23 -9.69
C ARG A 58 -8.68 7.71 -10.81
N THR A 59 -7.95 8.62 -11.47
CA THR A 59 -6.87 8.28 -12.40
C THR A 59 -5.50 8.48 -11.78
N ARG A 60 -5.41 9.29 -10.71
CA ARG A 60 -4.21 9.60 -9.94
C ARG A 60 -4.55 9.80 -8.46
N VAL A 61 -3.71 9.28 -7.58
CA VAL A 61 -3.82 9.43 -6.12
C VAL A 61 -2.44 9.68 -5.53
N GLU A 62 -2.36 10.63 -4.60
CA GLU A 62 -1.19 10.85 -3.76
C GLU A 62 -1.54 10.37 -2.35
N GLY A 63 -0.72 9.46 -1.83
CA GLY A 63 -0.87 8.89 -0.49
C GLY A 63 0.33 9.24 0.37
N GLY A 64 0.07 9.52 1.65
CA GLY A 64 1.08 9.76 2.67
C GLY A 64 0.91 8.83 3.86
N VAL A 65 1.99 8.55 4.57
CA VAL A 65 2.00 7.87 5.86
C VAL A 65 2.60 8.83 6.88
N ASP A 66 1.86 9.09 7.94
CA ASP A 66 2.33 9.85 9.10
C ASP A 66 2.71 8.87 10.23
N PRO A 67 4.01 8.64 10.49
CA PRO A 67 4.44 7.71 11.53
C PRO A 67 3.94 8.15 12.91
N GLY A 68 3.30 7.24 13.64
CA GLY A 68 2.77 7.53 14.97
C GLY A 68 1.46 8.33 14.99
N ALA A 69 0.80 8.53 13.84
CA ALA A 69 -0.48 9.23 13.77
C ALA A 69 -1.63 8.51 14.50
N LEU A 70 -1.54 7.19 14.69
CA LEU A 70 -2.54 6.41 15.40
C LEU A 70 -1.91 5.70 16.60
N THR A 71 -2.43 5.98 17.81
CA THR A 71 -2.14 5.19 19.01
C THR A 71 -3.14 4.04 19.09
N ILE A 72 -2.65 2.81 19.03
CA ILE A 72 -3.46 1.61 19.21
C ILE A 72 -3.40 1.21 20.69
N ILE A 73 -4.57 1.06 21.33
CA ILE A 73 -4.70 0.45 22.65
C ILE A 73 -5.14 -1.00 22.41
N ALA A 74 -4.29 -1.96 22.77
CA ALA A 74 -4.51 -3.39 22.56
C ALA A 74 -4.38 -4.16 23.89
#